data_AF-U5I9F1-F1
#
_entry.id   AF-U5I9F1-F1
#
_cell.length_a   1.000
_cell.length_b   1.000
_cell.length_c   1.000
_cell.angle_alpha   90.00
_cell.angle_beta   90.00
_cell.angle_gamma   90.00
#
_symmetry.space_group_name_H-M   'P 1'
#
loop_
_entity.id
_entity.type
_entity.pdbx_description
1 polymer ?
#
loop_
_entity_poly.entity_id
_entity_poly.type
_entity_poly.pdbx_seq_one_letter_code
_entity_poly.pdbx_strand_id
1 'polypeptide(L)'
;MFCYQCEQTPTGGCKVIGVCGKNETIASLQDTIVFGLKGIAAYRTHAAQLGYTDAFVDATTQEALYMTLTNSNFNEQEHIDMAIKVGKSALRVMELLDEAHTNHFGVPEPVQITQNYVEGKAIVVTGHNLFALEELLKQTEGKEINIYTHSEMLPAHGYPQLKKYKHLKGNIGKAWYD
;
A
#
# COMPACT_ATOMS: atom_id res chain seq x y z
N MET A 1 18.99 -0.02 -18.84
CA MET A 1 17.67 -0.71 -18.75
C MET A 1 17.86 -2.18 -18.38
N PHE A 2 16.80 -2.88 -17.94
CA PHE A 2 16.73 -4.34 -17.93
C PHE A 2 15.31 -4.79 -18.24
N CYS A 3 15.09 -5.40 -19.41
CA CYS A 3 13.74 -5.85 -19.82
C CYS A 3 13.79 -7.27 -20.39
N TYR A 4 12.89 -8.13 -19.90
CA TYR A 4 12.83 -9.56 -20.23
C TYR A 4 11.40 -10.09 -20.43
N GLN A 5 10.43 -9.20 -20.65
CA GLN A 5 9.01 -9.58 -20.62
C GLN A 5 8.53 -10.33 -21.88
N CYS A 6 9.27 -10.28 -22.99
CA CYS A 6 8.86 -10.87 -24.27
C CYS A 6 9.76 -12.05 -24.66
N GLU A 7 9.20 -12.93 -25.50
CA GLU A 7 9.86 -14.15 -25.98
C GLU A 7 11.14 -13.88 -26.78
N GLN A 8 11.21 -12.74 -27.48
CA GLN A 8 12.37 -12.36 -28.30
C GLN A 8 13.56 -11.83 -27.50
N THR A 9 13.45 -11.72 -26.17
CA THR A 9 14.53 -11.20 -25.33
C THR A 9 15.78 -12.08 -25.43
N PRO A 10 17.00 -11.52 -25.55
CA PRO A 10 18.21 -12.33 -25.55
C PRO A 10 18.41 -13.02 -24.19
N THR A 11 19.22 -14.08 -24.17
CA THR A 11 19.62 -14.73 -22.92
C THR A 11 20.20 -13.69 -21.95
N GLY A 12 19.58 -13.54 -20.79
CA GLY A 12 19.98 -12.55 -19.78
C GLY A 12 19.39 -11.14 -19.95
N GLY A 13 18.40 -10.95 -20.83
CA GLY A 13 17.59 -9.72 -20.92
C GLY A 13 18.18 -8.60 -21.78
N CYS A 14 17.32 -7.68 -22.23
CA CYS A 14 17.72 -6.47 -22.95
C CYS A 14 18.34 -5.46 -21.98
N LYS A 15 19.61 -5.06 -22.19
CA LYS A 15 20.38 -4.20 -21.26
C LYS A 15 20.70 -2.79 -21.76
N VAL A 16 20.77 -2.60 -23.09
CA VAL A 16 21.12 -1.31 -23.73
C VAL A 16 19.94 -0.79 -24.56
N ILE A 17 19.41 -1.62 -25.45
CA ILE A 17 18.18 -1.38 -26.21
C ILE A 17 17.37 -2.67 -26.26
N GLY A 18 16.05 -2.56 -26.30
CA GLY A 18 15.16 -3.70 -26.52
C GLY A 18 15.27 -4.24 -27.95
N VAL A 19 15.18 -5.56 -28.12
CA VAL A 19 15.04 -6.19 -29.46
C VAL A 19 13.83 -5.63 -30.23
N CYS A 20 12.82 -5.17 -29.51
CA CYS A 20 11.63 -4.50 -30.04
C CYS A 20 11.82 -3.01 -30.36
N GLY A 21 13.02 -2.46 -30.19
CA GLY A 21 13.31 -1.04 -30.42
C GLY A 21 13.07 -0.12 -29.20
N LYS A 22 12.61 -0.66 -28.06
CA LYS A 22 12.42 0.13 -26.83
C LYS A 22 13.78 0.64 -26.31
N ASN A 23 13.95 1.96 -26.24
CA ASN A 23 15.17 2.57 -25.72
C ASN A 23 15.22 2.54 -24.18
N GLU A 24 16.35 2.95 -23.62
CA GLU A 24 16.56 2.93 -22.17
C GLU A 24 15.68 3.92 -21.39
N THR A 25 15.33 5.07 -21.99
CA THR A 25 14.48 6.10 -21.38
C THR A 25 13.06 5.56 -21.19
N ILE A 26 12.44 5.04 -22.26
CA ILE A 26 11.11 4.46 -22.22
C ILE A 26 11.08 3.25 -21.28
N ALA A 27 12.10 2.39 -21.31
CA ALA A 27 12.19 1.27 -20.38
C ALA A 27 12.19 1.75 -18.91
N SER A 28 12.98 2.78 -18.59
CA SER A 28 13.06 3.33 -17.23
C SER A 28 11.77 4.04 -16.80
N LEU A 29 11.07 4.71 -17.72
CA LEU A 29 9.76 5.30 -17.46
C LEU A 29 8.71 4.23 -17.18
N GLN A 30 8.68 3.13 -17.95
CA GLN A 30 7.79 2.00 -17.71
C GLN A 30 8.07 1.35 -16.34
N ASP A 31 9.35 1.17 -15.96
CA ASP A 31 9.71 0.66 -14.64
C ASP A 31 9.23 1.60 -13.51
N THR A 32 9.38 2.90 -13.70
CA THR A 32 8.91 3.94 -12.75
C THR A 32 7.39 3.91 -12.59
N ILE A 33 6.66 3.81 -13.71
CA ILE A 33 5.20 3.68 -13.74
C ILE A 33 4.78 2.45 -12.94
N VAL A 34 5.33 1.27 -13.25
CA VAL A 34 5.00 0.02 -12.56
C VAL A 34 5.36 0.08 -11.07
N PHE A 35 6.46 0.73 -10.71
CA PHE A 35 6.81 0.97 -9.31
C PHE A 35 5.76 1.83 -8.59
N GLY A 36 5.32 2.93 -9.20
CA GLY A 36 4.24 3.76 -8.66
C GLY A 36 2.92 2.99 -8.49
N LEU A 37 2.57 2.15 -9.46
CA LEU A 37 1.38 1.30 -9.38
C LEU A 37 1.43 0.30 -8.20
N LYS A 38 2.61 -0.23 -7.85
CA LYS A 38 2.76 -1.09 -6.66
C LYS A 38 2.44 -0.33 -5.37
N GLY A 39 2.87 0.92 -5.27
CA GLY A 39 2.50 1.81 -4.16
C GLY A 39 0.99 2.03 -4.11
N ILE A 40 0.37 2.41 -5.22
CA ILE A 40 -1.08 2.60 -5.33
C ILE A 40 -1.83 1.34 -4.90
N ALA A 41 -1.40 0.16 -5.35
CA ALA A 41 -2.03 -1.11 -5.01
C ALA A 41 -2.03 -1.38 -3.50
N ALA A 42 -0.99 -0.98 -2.76
CA ALA A 42 -0.93 -1.15 -1.31
C ALA A 42 -2.05 -0.38 -0.59
N TYR A 43 -2.23 0.91 -0.91
CA TYR A 43 -3.31 1.75 -0.36
C TYR A 43 -4.68 1.30 -0.86
N ARG A 44 -4.80 1.03 -2.16
CA ARG A 44 -6.06 0.63 -2.82
C ARG A 44 -6.62 -0.66 -2.22
N THR A 45 -5.75 -1.61 -1.86
CA THR A 45 -6.13 -2.88 -1.23
C THR A 45 -6.78 -2.64 0.13
N HIS A 46 -6.21 -1.79 0.97
CA HIS A 46 -6.77 -1.50 2.29
C HIS A 46 -8.11 -0.76 2.19
N ALA A 47 -8.21 0.21 1.27
CA ALA A 47 -9.48 0.91 1.01
C ALA A 47 -10.57 -0.08 0.51
N ALA A 48 -10.20 -1.03 -0.35
CA ALA A 48 -11.14 -2.05 -0.87
C ALA A 48 -11.72 -2.94 0.24
N GLN A 49 -10.90 -3.31 1.23
CA GLN A 49 -11.34 -4.13 2.37
C GLN A 49 -12.42 -3.44 3.21
N LEU A 50 -12.44 -2.11 3.19
CA LEU A 50 -13.44 -1.27 3.83
C LEU A 50 -14.60 -0.90 2.89
N GLY A 51 -14.64 -1.44 1.67
CA GLY A 51 -15.70 -1.21 0.69
C GLY A 51 -15.54 0.07 -0.16
N TYR A 52 -14.39 0.74 -0.09
CA TYR A 52 -14.13 1.97 -0.85
C TYR A 52 -13.43 1.68 -2.18
N THR A 53 -13.80 2.44 -3.21
CA THR A 53 -13.27 2.30 -4.58
C THR A 53 -13.17 3.65 -5.28
N ASP A 54 -12.19 3.82 -6.19
CA ASP A 54 -12.07 5.00 -7.04
C ASP A 54 -11.85 4.58 -8.50
N ALA A 55 -12.81 4.89 -9.38
CA ALA A 55 -12.78 4.47 -10.78
C ALA A 55 -11.62 5.10 -11.58
N PHE A 56 -11.17 6.30 -11.21
CA PHE A 56 -10.02 6.94 -11.86
C PHE A 56 -8.72 6.22 -11.51
N VAL A 57 -8.54 5.83 -10.25
CA VAL A 57 -7.39 5.05 -9.79
C VAL A 57 -7.38 3.68 -10.48
N ASP A 58 -8.52 3.00 -10.54
CA ASP A 58 -8.65 1.68 -11.14
C ASP A 58 -8.40 1.73 -12.66
N ALA A 59 -8.98 2.72 -13.36
CA ALA A 59 -8.74 2.93 -14.80
C ALA A 59 -7.26 3.28 -15.08
N THR A 60 -6.66 4.19 -14.31
CA THR A 60 -5.24 4.55 -14.48
C THR A 60 -4.33 3.34 -14.32
N THR A 61 -4.63 2.46 -13.36
CA THR A 61 -3.86 1.23 -13.15
C THR A 61 -3.91 0.32 -14.38
N GLN A 62 -5.10 0.11 -14.96
CA GLN A 62 -5.28 -0.72 -16.15
C GLN A 62 -4.59 -0.11 -17.38
N GLU A 63 -4.79 1.18 -17.63
CA GLU A 63 -4.19 1.89 -18.75
C GLU A 63 -2.65 1.91 -18.67
N ALA A 64 -2.11 2.18 -17.49
CA ALA A 64 -0.66 2.22 -17.26
C ALA A 64 -0.03 0.84 -17.46
N LEU A 65 -0.66 -0.23 -16.95
CA LEU A 65 -0.18 -1.60 -17.20
C LEU A 65 -0.20 -1.93 -18.69
N TYR A 66 -1.28 -1.60 -19.39
CA TYR A 66 -1.39 -1.83 -20.83
C TYR A 66 -0.29 -1.09 -21.62
N MET A 67 -0.03 0.18 -21.27
CA MET A 67 1.04 0.98 -21.89
C MET A 67 2.42 0.34 -21.78
N THR A 68 2.68 -0.43 -20.71
CA THR A 68 3.99 -1.09 -20.49
C THR A 68 4.17 -2.42 -21.24
N LEU A 69 3.13 -2.92 -21.92
CA LEU A 69 3.22 -4.15 -22.71
C LEU A 69 4.14 -3.99 -23.92
N THR A 70 4.72 -5.11 -24.34
CA THR A 70 5.61 -5.18 -25.51
C THR A 70 4.87 -4.67 -26.74
N ASN A 71 5.50 -3.73 -27.46
CA ASN A 71 4.98 -3.12 -28.68
C ASN A 71 3.70 -2.29 -28.51
N SER A 72 3.33 -1.91 -27.28
CA SER A 72 2.12 -1.10 -27.06
C SER A 72 2.33 0.40 -27.28
N ASN A 73 3.45 0.96 -26.81
CA ASN A 73 3.71 2.40 -26.90
C ASN A 73 5.22 2.68 -26.92
N PHE A 74 5.65 3.58 -27.81
CA PHE A 74 7.05 4.05 -27.92
C PHE A 74 7.18 5.58 -27.91
N ASN A 75 6.11 6.31 -27.57
CA ASN A 75 6.14 7.76 -27.45
C ASN A 75 6.61 8.16 -26.04
N GLU A 76 7.78 8.80 -25.95
CA GLU A 76 8.37 9.20 -24.67
C GLU A 76 7.49 10.20 -23.88
N GLN A 77 6.89 11.19 -24.57
CA GLN A 77 6.05 12.19 -23.90
C GLN A 77 4.80 11.55 -23.29
N GLU A 78 4.18 10.59 -23.97
CA GLU A 78 3.02 9.87 -23.43
C GLU A 78 3.37 9.04 -22.19
N HIS A 79 4.59 8.52 -22.10
CA HIS A 79 5.07 7.84 -20.89
C HIS A 79 5.28 8.83 -19.73
N ILE A 80 5.79 10.04 -20.00
CA ILE A 80 5.91 11.11 -19.00
C ILE A 80 4.51 11.50 -18.49
N ASP A 81 3.56 11.71 -19.41
CA ASP A 81 2.18 12.07 -19.06
C ASP A 81 1.50 10.97 -18.24
N MET A 82 1.75 9.69 -18.57
CA MET A 82 1.27 8.56 -17.79
C MET A 82 1.91 8.51 -16.39
N ALA A 83 3.21 8.77 -16.26
CA ALA A 83 3.86 8.84 -14.95
C ALA A 83 3.25 9.94 -14.06
N ILE A 84 2.92 11.10 -14.64
CA ILE A 84 2.20 12.16 -13.93
C ILE A 84 0.77 11.72 -13.58
N LYS A 85 0.07 11.02 -14.47
CA LYS A 85 -1.27 10.46 -14.19
C LYS A 85 -1.23 9.46 -13.03
N VAL A 86 -0.23 8.58 -12.98
CA VAL A 86 0.03 7.66 -11.86
C VAL A 86 0.27 8.44 -10.56
N GLY A 87 1.06 9.52 -10.60
CA GLY A 87 1.24 10.40 -9.44
C GLY A 87 -0.07 11.01 -8.92
N LYS A 88 -0.97 11.42 -9.81
CA LYS A 88 -2.32 11.89 -9.42
C LYS A 88 -3.16 10.76 -8.80
N SER A 89 -3.08 9.54 -9.32
CA SER A 89 -3.75 8.37 -8.72
C SER A 89 -3.22 8.03 -7.34
N ALA A 90 -1.92 8.24 -7.09
CA ALA A 90 -1.34 8.08 -5.76
C ALA A 90 -1.93 9.05 -4.74
N LEU A 91 -2.15 10.32 -5.09
CA LEU A 91 -2.84 11.27 -4.22
C LEU A 91 -4.28 10.83 -3.94
N ARG A 92 -5.03 10.50 -4.99
CA ARG A 92 -6.44 10.08 -4.86
C ARG A 92 -6.62 8.83 -4.02
N VAL A 93 -5.74 7.84 -4.13
CA VAL A 93 -5.86 6.62 -3.31
C VAL A 93 -5.51 6.86 -1.85
N MET A 94 -4.62 7.82 -1.55
CA MET A 94 -4.36 8.25 -0.17
C MET A 94 -5.58 8.97 0.42
N GLU A 95 -6.19 9.89 -0.34
CA GLU A 95 -7.45 10.55 0.06
C GLU A 95 -8.57 9.52 0.28
N LEU A 96 -8.72 8.55 -0.61
CA LEU A 96 -9.70 7.48 -0.49
C LEU A 96 -9.49 6.63 0.78
N LEU A 97 -8.24 6.31 1.12
CA LEU A 97 -7.94 5.53 2.31
C LEU A 97 -8.14 6.35 3.60
N ASP A 98 -7.81 7.64 3.57
CA ASP A 98 -8.08 8.55 4.69
C ASP A 98 -9.59 8.65 4.97
N GLU A 99 -10.40 8.85 3.93
CA GLU A 99 -11.86 8.82 4.03
C GLU A 99 -12.35 7.48 4.59
N ALA A 100 -11.87 6.36 4.03
CA ALA A 100 -12.26 5.03 4.48
C ALA A 100 -11.96 4.82 5.97
N HIS A 101 -10.77 5.20 6.42
CA HIS A 101 -10.36 5.08 7.81
C HIS A 101 -11.16 6.01 8.74
N THR A 102 -11.30 7.28 8.39
CA THR A 102 -11.96 8.25 9.26
C THR A 102 -13.46 8.01 9.37
N ASN A 103 -14.13 7.58 8.29
CA ASN A 103 -15.54 7.21 8.32
C ASN A 103 -15.78 5.92 9.10
N HIS A 104 -14.94 4.89 8.93
CA HIS A 104 -15.14 3.58 9.55
C HIS A 104 -14.63 3.50 10.99
N PHE A 105 -13.45 4.06 11.26
CA PHE A 105 -12.79 3.98 12.57
C PHE A 105 -12.91 5.25 13.43
N GLY A 106 -13.41 6.35 12.86
CA GLY A 106 -13.48 7.67 13.48
C GLY A 106 -12.24 8.52 13.20
N VAL A 107 -12.34 9.83 13.43
CA VAL A 107 -11.18 10.74 13.32
C VAL A 107 -10.20 10.45 14.47
N PRO A 108 -8.90 10.27 14.19
CA PRO A 108 -7.91 10.04 15.24
C PRO A 108 -7.83 11.17 16.26
N GLU A 109 -7.73 10.82 17.54
CA GLU A 109 -7.58 11.75 18.65
C GLU A 109 -6.26 11.54 19.41
N PRO A 110 -5.69 12.58 20.04
CA PRO A 110 -4.54 12.42 20.92
C PRO A 110 -4.79 11.36 22.01
N VAL A 111 -3.83 10.46 22.19
CA VAL A 111 -3.93 9.36 23.15
C VAL A 111 -2.58 9.13 23.82
N GLN A 112 -2.61 8.76 25.10
CA GLN A 112 -1.46 8.24 25.80
C GLN A 112 -1.59 6.71 25.87
N ILE A 113 -0.55 6.00 25.45
CA ILE A 113 -0.50 4.54 25.47
C ILE A 113 0.69 4.06 26.27
N THR A 114 0.63 2.80 26.71
CA THR A 114 1.80 2.13 27.26
C THR A 114 2.76 1.73 26.12
N GLN A 115 4.06 1.88 26.36
CA GLN A 115 5.10 1.46 25.43
C GLN A 115 6.03 0.47 26.12
N ASN A 116 6.37 -0.63 25.44
CA ASN A 116 7.30 -1.67 25.92
C ASN A 116 6.93 -2.30 27.27
N TYR A 117 5.64 -2.39 27.57
CA TYR A 117 5.11 -3.13 28.71
C TYR A 117 4.13 -4.19 28.20
N VAL A 118 4.43 -5.46 28.49
CA VAL A 118 3.65 -6.62 28.02
C VAL A 118 3.16 -7.42 29.21
N GLU A 119 1.87 -7.75 29.22
CA GLU A 119 1.24 -8.56 30.26
C GLU A 119 0.37 -9.66 29.63
N GLY A 120 0.28 -10.81 30.32
CA GLY A 120 -0.57 -11.92 29.90
C GLY A 120 -0.16 -12.58 28.58
N LYS A 121 -1.09 -13.31 27.96
CA LYS A 121 -0.91 -13.87 26.62
C LYS A 121 -1.07 -12.74 25.60
N ALA A 122 -0.18 -12.68 24.62
CA ALA A 122 -0.11 -11.54 23.71
C ALA A 122 -0.01 -11.94 22.24
N ILE A 123 -0.61 -11.11 21.38
CA ILE A 123 -0.36 -11.07 19.93
C ILE A 123 0.17 -9.68 19.60
N VAL A 124 1.25 -9.61 18.81
CA VAL A 124 1.81 -8.37 18.30
C VAL A 124 1.45 -8.20 16.83
N VAL A 125 0.86 -7.07 16.49
CA VAL A 125 0.41 -6.74 15.13
C VAL A 125 1.29 -5.64 14.56
N THR A 126 1.79 -5.83 13.34
CA THR A 126 2.62 -4.85 12.63
C THR A 126 2.14 -4.68 11.18
N GLY A 127 2.74 -3.76 10.44
CA GLY A 127 2.26 -3.31 9.13
C GLY A 127 1.31 -2.12 9.26
N HIS A 128 0.29 -2.07 8.40
CA HIS A 128 -0.57 -0.87 8.24
C HIS A 128 -2.07 -1.18 8.12
N ASN A 129 -2.48 -2.45 8.25
CA ASN A 129 -3.84 -2.88 7.92
C ASN A 129 -4.77 -2.78 9.14
N LEU A 130 -5.50 -1.65 9.26
CA LEU A 130 -6.42 -1.41 10.36
C LEU A 130 -7.68 -2.29 10.32
N PHE A 131 -8.14 -2.69 9.13
CA PHE A 131 -9.25 -3.63 8.99
C PHE A 131 -8.89 -5.00 9.58
N ALA A 132 -7.72 -5.53 9.25
CA ALA A 132 -7.25 -6.79 9.81
C ALA A 132 -7.06 -6.73 11.33
N LEU A 133 -6.59 -5.59 11.85
CA LEU A 133 -6.52 -5.37 13.30
C LEU A 133 -7.92 -5.37 13.93
N GLU A 134 -8.90 -4.71 13.33
CA GLU A 134 -10.28 -4.72 13.83
C GLU A 134 -10.86 -6.13 13.90
N GLU A 135 -10.68 -6.92 12.84
CA GLU A 135 -11.14 -8.30 12.79
C GLU A 135 -10.44 -9.18 13.83
N LEU A 136 -9.14 -8.97 14.06
CA LEU A 136 -8.42 -9.64 15.13
C LEU A 136 -8.99 -9.25 16.50
N LEU A 137 -9.23 -7.95 16.75
CA LEU A 137 -9.76 -7.47 18.03
C LEU A 137 -11.14 -8.07 18.33
N LYS A 138 -12.03 -8.11 17.33
CA LYS A 138 -13.33 -8.79 17.44
C LYS A 138 -13.17 -10.28 17.77
N GLN A 139 -12.24 -10.96 17.11
CA GLN A 139 -12.02 -12.39 17.30
C GLN A 139 -11.36 -12.75 18.63
N THR A 140 -10.60 -11.85 19.24
CA THR A 140 -9.89 -12.08 20.52
C THR A 140 -10.60 -11.52 21.73
N GLU A 141 -11.71 -10.80 21.55
CA GLU A 141 -12.49 -10.25 22.66
C GLU A 141 -12.98 -11.36 23.61
N GLY A 142 -12.72 -11.17 24.91
CA GLY A 142 -13.07 -12.13 25.96
C GLY A 142 -12.20 -13.40 26.03
N LYS A 143 -11.14 -13.53 25.22
CA LYS A 143 -10.26 -14.72 25.18
C LYS A 143 -9.02 -14.64 26.08
N GLU A 144 -8.90 -13.60 26.90
CA GLU A 144 -7.72 -13.34 27.74
C GLU A 144 -6.40 -13.26 26.94
N ILE A 145 -6.47 -12.72 25.71
CA ILE A 145 -5.33 -12.44 24.83
C ILE A 145 -5.27 -10.93 24.62
N ASN A 146 -4.16 -10.31 25.02
CA ASN A 146 -3.89 -8.90 24.79
C ASN A 146 -3.30 -8.67 23.39
N ILE A 147 -3.70 -7.57 22.76
CA ILE A 147 -3.23 -7.13 21.47
C ILE A 147 -2.30 -5.94 21.66
N TYR A 148 -1.15 -6.00 21.00
CA TYR A 148 -0.17 -4.91 20.96
C TYR A 148 0.16 -4.55 19.53
N THR A 149 0.42 -3.28 19.28
CA THR A 149 0.89 -2.80 17.98
C THR A 149 2.41 -2.74 17.93
N HIS A 150 2.98 -2.73 16.73
CA HIS A 150 4.41 -2.52 16.49
C HIS A 150 4.61 -1.65 15.24
N SER A 151 5.60 -0.75 15.31
CA SER A 151 5.96 0.18 14.23
C SER A 151 4.74 0.95 13.72
N GLU A 152 4.34 0.72 12.48
CA GLU A 152 3.36 1.53 11.75
C GLU A 152 1.91 1.26 12.15
N MET A 153 1.67 0.27 13.01
CA MET A 153 0.37 0.05 13.63
C MET A 153 0.13 0.96 14.85
N LEU A 154 1.15 1.70 15.31
CA LEU A 154 1.04 2.66 16.42
C LEU A 154 -0.15 3.64 16.30
N PRO A 155 -0.46 4.22 15.12
CA PRO A 155 -1.58 5.15 14.98
C PRO A 155 -2.95 4.52 15.26
N ALA A 156 -3.09 3.20 15.23
CA ALA A 156 -4.35 2.50 15.50
C ALA A 156 -4.99 2.91 16.83
N HIS A 157 -4.17 3.25 17.84
CA HIS A 157 -4.63 3.67 19.17
C HIS A 157 -5.34 5.03 19.18
N GLY A 158 -5.12 5.87 18.17
CA GLY A 158 -5.80 7.16 18.04
C GLY A 158 -7.24 7.04 17.55
N TYR A 159 -7.59 5.95 16.88
CA TYR A 159 -8.91 5.74 16.27
C TYR A 159 -9.96 5.33 17.32
N PRO A 160 -11.06 6.09 17.52
CA PRO A 160 -12.06 5.80 18.56
C PRO A 160 -12.67 4.40 18.49
N GLN A 161 -12.95 3.88 17.29
CA GLN A 161 -13.58 2.56 17.14
C GLN A 161 -12.63 1.39 17.41
N LEU A 162 -11.32 1.60 17.30
CA LEU A 162 -10.32 0.59 17.68
C LEU A 162 -9.98 0.69 19.17
N LYS A 163 -9.88 1.91 19.68
CA LYS A 163 -9.57 2.20 21.09
C LYS A 163 -10.61 1.67 22.08
N LYS A 164 -11.85 1.44 21.65
CA LYS A 164 -12.91 0.89 22.52
C LYS A 164 -12.59 -0.52 23.04
N TYR A 165 -11.75 -1.28 22.33
CA TYR A 165 -11.34 -2.62 22.73
C TYR A 165 -10.30 -2.57 23.86
N LYS A 166 -10.71 -2.91 25.09
CA LYS A 166 -9.86 -2.81 26.30
C LYS A 166 -8.61 -3.70 26.27
N HIS A 167 -8.61 -4.75 25.44
CA HIS A 167 -7.48 -5.65 25.26
C HIS A 167 -6.51 -5.19 24.16
N LEU A 168 -6.75 -4.06 23.48
CA LEU A 168 -5.73 -3.33 22.73
C LEU A 168 -4.90 -2.49 23.72
N LYS A 169 -3.73 -2.99 24.13
CA LYS A 169 -3.05 -2.53 25.37
C LYS A 169 -1.98 -1.47 25.17
N GLY A 170 -1.26 -1.51 24.05
CA GLY A 170 -0.16 -0.56 23.82
C GLY A 170 0.67 -0.90 22.59
N ASN A 171 1.87 -0.30 22.53
CA ASN A 171 2.82 -0.49 21.44
C ASN A 171 4.13 -1.09 21.95
N ILE A 172 4.69 -2.04 21.20
CA ILE A 172 5.97 -2.68 21.48
C ILE A 172 6.96 -2.26 20.40
N GLY A 173 8.22 -2.04 20.78
CA GLY A 173 9.32 -1.70 19.88
C GLY A 173 9.28 -0.26 19.36
N LYS A 174 10.09 -0.02 18.33
CA LYS A 174 10.19 1.24 17.60
C LYS A 174 9.77 1.05 16.14
N ALA A 175 10.68 1.34 15.20
CA ALA A 175 10.48 1.17 13.77
C ALA A 175 10.73 -0.28 13.33
N TRP A 176 10.45 -0.58 12.07
CA TRP A 176 10.54 -1.93 11.50
C TRP A 176 11.92 -2.60 11.56
N TYR A 177 13.01 -1.86 11.75
CA TYR A 177 14.39 -2.37 11.79
C TYR A 177 14.97 -2.50 13.20
N ASP A 178 14.16 -2.25 14.23
CA ASP A 178 14.57 -2.28 15.65
C ASP A 178 14.97 -3.69 16.12
#